data_AF-B9UPG4-F1
#
_entry.id   AF-B9UPG4-F1
#
_cell.length_a   1.000
_cell.length_b   1.000
_cell.length_c   1.000
_cell.angle_alpha   90.00
_cell.angle_beta   90.00
_cell.angle_gamma   90.00
#
_symmetry.space_group_name_H-M   'P 1'
#
loop_
_entity.id
_entity.type
_entity.pdbx_description
1 polymer ?
#
loop_
_entity_poly.entity_id
_entity_poly.type
_entity_poly.pdbx_seq_one_letter_code
_entity_poly.pdbx_strand_id
1 'polypeptide(L)'
;ISSSLDAIVLYIDPRGTGGKSWAFKSYATEKIGYWEPRDITAVVSKWISDHSFVNPDKTAIWGWSYGGFTMLKTLAYDSGEVFKYGMAVAPVTNWLLYDSIYTERYMNLPKDNAEGYSEHSVIKKVSNFK
;
A
#
# COMPACT_ATOMS: atom_id res chain seq x y z
N ILE A 1 7.20 -6.80 -21.14
CA ILE A 1 6.36 -7.67 -20.27
C ILE A 1 4.87 -7.31 -20.39
N SER A 2 4.48 -6.02 -20.41
CA SER A 2 3.06 -5.63 -20.58
C SER A 2 2.47 -5.85 -21.99
N SER A 3 3.23 -5.71 -23.08
CA SER A 3 2.64 -5.74 -24.43
C SER A 3 2.25 -7.13 -24.96
N SER A 4 2.56 -8.21 -24.24
CA SER A 4 2.28 -9.59 -24.67
C SER A 4 1.19 -10.29 -23.85
N LEU A 5 0.73 -9.66 -22.78
CA LEU A 5 -0.33 -10.13 -21.90
C LEU A 5 -1.33 -8.98 -21.92
N ASP A 6 -2.55 -9.18 -22.44
CA ASP A 6 -3.58 -8.13 -22.60
C ASP A 6 -3.94 -7.47 -21.24
N ALA A 7 -3.04 -6.61 -20.76
CA ALA A 7 -3.00 -6.10 -19.40
C ALA A 7 -2.31 -4.74 -19.37
N ILE A 8 -2.90 -3.84 -18.60
CA ILE A 8 -2.36 -2.50 -18.32
C ILE A 8 -1.62 -2.59 -16.98
N VAL A 9 -0.37 -2.13 -16.97
CA VAL A 9 0.45 -2.12 -15.76
C VAL A 9 0.67 -0.68 -15.34
N LEU A 10 0.22 -0.35 -14.12
CA LEU A 10 0.44 0.95 -13.49
C LEU A 10 1.55 0.84 -12.45
N TYR A 11 2.50 1.76 -12.51
CA TYR A 11 3.47 2.00 -11.43
C TYR A 11 3.08 3.33 -10.76
N ILE A 12 2.79 3.25 -9.46
CA ILE A 12 2.27 4.38 -8.69
C ILE A 12 3.25 4.65 -7.56
N ASP A 13 3.73 5.89 -7.46
CA ASP A 13 4.52 6.37 -6.33
C ASP A 13 3.58 7.06 -5.31
N PRO A 14 3.08 6.35 -4.29
CA PRO A 14 2.31 6.99 -3.23
C PRO A 14 3.18 7.99 -2.45
N ARG A 15 2.53 8.85 -1.66
CA ARG A 15 3.23 9.71 -0.70
C ARG A 15 4.11 8.88 0.23
N GLY A 16 5.32 9.37 0.50
CA GLY A 16 6.34 8.65 1.27
C GLY A 16 7.42 7.99 0.41
N THR A 17 7.18 7.77 -0.89
CA THR A 17 8.18 7.18 -1.80
C THR A 17 9.43 8.07 -1.91
N GLY A 18 10.60 7.43 -1.89
CA GLY A 18 11.91 8.09 -2.05
C GLY A 18 12.15 8.63 -3.47
N GLY A 19 13.31 9.28 -3.68
CA GLY A 19 13.71 9.79 -5.00
C GLY A 19 13.08 11.14 -5.40
N LYS A 20 12.25 11.73 -4.53
CA LYS A 20 11.65 13.06 -4.68
C LYS A 20 12.17 14.00 -3.58
N SER A 21 11.41 15.04 -3.22
CA SER A 21 11.77 15.97 -2.15
C SER A 21 11.63 15.36 -0.76
N TRP A 22 12.31 15.95 0.24
CA TRP A 22 12.11 15.61 1.64
C TRP A 22 10.64 15.72 2.05
N ALA A 23 9.96 16.79 1.63
CA ALA A 23 8.54 17.01 1.92
C ALA A 23 7.64 15.87 1.40
N PHE A 24 7.99 15.24 0.27
CA PHE A 24 7.26 14.10 -0.25
C PHE A 24 7.59 12.80 0.50
N LYS A 25 8.87 12.59 0.84
CA LYS A 25 9.34 11.42 1.57
C LYS A 25 8.85 11.40 3.04
N SER A 26 8.77 12.56 3.68
CA SER A 26 8.41 12.69 5.11
C SER A 26 6.96 12.31 5.40
N TYR A 27 6.11 12.11 4.40
CA TYR A 27 4.78 11.54 4.61
C TYR A 27 4.82 10.12 5.21
N ALA A 28 5.92 9.37 5.01
CA ALA A 28 6.09 8.04 5.61
C ALA A 28 6.43 8.09 7.11
N THR A 29 6.96 9.21 7.61
CA THR A 29 7.35 9.36 9.02
C THR A 29 6.13 9.17 9.92
N GLU A 30 6.24 8.21 10.83
CA GLU A 30 5.25 7.74 11.79
C GLU A 30 3.99 7.12 11.17
N LYS A 31 3.91 7.02 9.84
CA LYS A 31 2.66 6.80 9.10
C LYS A 31 2.74 5.76 7.98
N ILE A 32 3.73 4.87 8.02
CA ILE A 32 3.80 3.77 7.04
C ILE A 32 2.52 2.93 7.07
N GLY A 33 1.94 2.67 5.90
CA GLY A 33 0.65 1.98 5.75
C GLY A 33 -0.59 2.85 5.94
N TYR A 34 -0.45 4.16 6.16
CA TYR A 34 -1.57 5.09 6.20
C TYR A 34 -1.84 5.74 4.84
N TRP A 35 -0.85 6.40 4.25
CA TRP A 35 -1.07 7.19 3.02
C TRP A 35 -1.13 6.33 1.76
N GLU A 36 -0.30 5.29 1.71
CA GLU A 36 -0.12 4.47 0.52
C GLU A 36 -1.41 3.80 0.03
N PRO A 37 -2.22 3.15 0.89
CA PRO A 37 -3.53 2.62 0.49
C PRO A 37 -4.46 3.66 -0.12
N ARG A 38 -4.49 4.87 0.45
CA ARG A 38 -5.39 5.95 0.03
C ARG A 38 -4.99 6.48 -1.34
N ASP A 39 -3.70 6.69 -1.55
CA ASP A 39 -3.16 7.20 -2.81
C ASP A 39 -3.34 6.17 -3.93
N ILE A 40 -3.01 4.91 -3.67
CA ILE A 40 -3.14 3.82 -4.65
C ILE A 40 -4.61 3.64 -5.05
N THR A 41 -5.53 3.51 -4.09
CA THR A 41 -6.96 3.37 -4.39
C THR A 41 -7.51 4.59 -5.14
N ALA A 42 -7.15 5.81 -4.74
CA ALA A 42 -7.62 7.03 -5.40
C ALA A 42 -7.12 7.15 -6.84
N VAL A 43 -5.83 6.90 -7.07
CA VAL A 43 -5.22 6.96 -8.42
C VAL A 43 -5.82 5.90 -9.32
N VAL A 44 -5.95 4.65 -8.86
CA VAL A 44 -6.51 3.57 -9.69
C VAL A 44 -7.99 3.79 -9.97
N SER A 45 -8.78 4.17 -8.97
CA SER A 45 -10.21 4.50 -9.16
C SER A 45 -10.38 5.61 -10.20
N LYS A 46 -9.60 6.70 -10.09
CA LYS A 46 -9.61 7.79 -11.07
C LYS A 46 -9.18 7.31 -12.45
N TRP A 47 -8.12 6.52 -12.54
CA TRP A 47 -7.62 5.99 -13.81
C TRP A 47 -8.73 5.22 -14.50
N ILE A 48 -9.33 4.24 -13.81
CA ILE A 48 -10.44 3.41 -14.33
C ILE A 48 -11.59 4.29 -14.82
N SER A 49 -11.98 5.30 -14.05
CA SER A 49 -13.04 6.25 -14.45
C SER A 49 -12.69 7.05 -15.70
N ASP A 50 -11.42 7.44 -15.85
CA ASP A 50 -10.98 8.30 -16.94
C ASP A 50 -10.81 7.55 -18.27
N HIS A 51 -10.75 6.21 -18.28
CA HIS A 51 -10.62 5.46 -19.53
C HIS A 51 -11.51 4.21 -19.61
N SER A 52 -12.48 4.31 -20.51
CA SER A 52 -13.56 3.34 -20.74
C SER A 52 -13.13 1.97 -21.25
N PHE A 53 -11.88 1.80 -21.69
CA PHE A 53 -11.36 0.51 -22.14
C PHE A 53 -10.83 -0.37 -20.99
N VAL A 54 -10.75 0.15 -19.76
CA VAL A 54 -10.37 -0.65 -18.59
C VAL A 54 -11.58 -1.37 -18.01
N ASN A 55 -11.43 -2.68 -17.78
CA ASN A 55 -12.43 -3.48 -17.11
C ASN A 55 -12.25 -3.37 -15.57
N PRO A 56 -13.17 -2.74 -14.82
CA PRO A 56 -13.04 -2.57 -13.37
C PRO A 56 -13.07 -3.89 -12.60
N ASP A 57 -13.71 -4.93 -13.14
CA ASP A 57 -13.82 -6.25 -12.51
C ASP A 57 -12.53 -7.07 -12.66
N LYS A 58 -11.56 -6.59 -13.44
CA LYS A 58 -10.26 -7.24 -13.67
C LYS A 58 -9.08 -6.43 -13.12
N THR A 59 -9.31 -5.74 -12.01
CA THR A 59 -8.28 -4.93 -11.35
C THR A 59 -7.56 -5.75 -10.29
N ALA A 60 -6.22 -5.80 -10.38
CA ALA A 60 -5.37 -6.54 -9.47
C ALA A 60 -4.26 -5.65 -8.89
N ILE A 61 -3.81 -5.97 -7.68
CA ILE A 61 -2.64 -5.34 -7.05
C ILE A 61 -1.61 -6.39 -6.63
N TRP A 62 -0.34 -6.11 -6.86
CA TRP A 62 0.76 -7.02 -6.57
C TRP A 62 1.88 -6.28 -5.86
N GLY A 63 2.57 -6.95 -4.93
CA GLY A 63 3.77 -6.41 -4.33
C GLY A 63 4.62 -7.42 -3.56
N TRP A 64 5.93 -7.13 -3.49
CA TRP A 64 6.93 -7.89 -2.74
C TRP A 64 7.51 -7.05 -1.59
N SER A 65 7.81 -7.67 -0.44
CA SER A 65 8.36 -7.00 0.75
C SER A 65 7.47 -5.83 1.21
N TYR A 66 7.99 -4.59 1.25
CA TYR A 66 7.20 -3.40 1.56
C TYR A 66 6.00 -3.26 0.61
N GLY A 67 6.15 -3.58 -0.67
CA GLY A 67 5.04 -3.61 -1.62
C GLY A 67 3.97 -4.64 -1.25
N GLY A 68 4.37 -5.78 -0.66
CA GLY A 68 3.43 -6.76 -0.11
C GLY A 68 2.65 -6.20 1.09
N PHE A 69 3.34 -5.49 1.99
CA PHE A 69 2.69 -4.77 3.10
C PHE A 69 1.70 -3.71 2.59
N THR A 70 2.14 -2.84 1.68
CA THR A 70 1.29 -1.81 1.06
C THR A 70 0.10 -2.43 0.35
N MET A 71 0.28 -3.56 -0.34
CA MET A 71 -0.81 -4.27 -0.99
C MET A 71 -1.85 -4.74 0.03
N LEU A 72 -1.44 -5.45 1.09
CA LEU A 72 -2.36 -5.91 2.13
C LEU A 72 -3.11 -4.74 2.81
N LYS A 73 -2.41 -3.64 3.08
CA LYS A 73 -3.03 -2.41 3.60
C LYS A 73 -4.02 -1.81 2.61
N THR A 74 -3.73 -1.87 1.32
CA THR A 74 -4.62 -1.41 0.24
C THR A 74 -5.89 -2.24 0.19
N LEU A 75 -5.82 -3.57 0.19
CA LEU A 75 -7.02 -4.40 0.22
C LEU A 75 -7.84 -4.20 1.50
N ALA A 76 -7.18 -4.06 2.66
CA ALA A 76 -7.87 -3.82 3.92
C ALA A 76 -8.64 -2.48 3.92
N TYR A 77 -8.07 -1.47 3.25
CA TYR A 77 -8.67 -0.15 3.08
C TYR A 77 -9.79 -0.14 2.02
N ASP A 78 -9.52 -0.72 0.85
CA ASP A 78 -10.37 -0.73 -0.33
C ASP A 78 -11.65 -1.56 -0.17
N SER A 79 -11.61 -2.60 0.67
CA SER A 79 -12.79 -3.44 0.96
C SER A 79 -13.46 -4.09 -0.28
N GLY A 80 -12.69 -4.23 -1.36
CA GLY A 80 -13.10 -4.84 -2.63
C GLY A 80 -13.84 -3.89 -3.58
N GLU A 81 -13.79 -2.57 -3.35
CA GLU A 81 -14.37 -1.58 -4.25
C GLU A 81 -13.60 -1.52 -5.57
N VAL A 82 -12.29 -1.23 -5.52
CA VAL A 82 -11.43 -1.09 -6.70
C VAL A 82 -10.74 -2.40 -7.05
N PHE A 83 -10.12 -3.07 -6.08
CA PHE A 83 -9.28 -4.23 -6.35
C PHE A 83 -10.05 -5.54 -6.14
N LYS A 84 -10.00 -6.43 -7.14
CA LYS A 84 -10.66 -7.75 -7.11
C LYS A 84 -9.68 -8.87 -6.77
N TYR A 85 -8.39 -8.64 -6.99
CA TYR A 85 -7.35 -9.62 -6.75
C TYR A 85 -6.12 -8.97 -6.11
N GLY A 86 -5.45 -9.72 -5.23
CA GLY A 86 -4.18 -9.31 -4.68
C GLY A 86 -3.20 -10.47 -4.52
N MET A 87 -1.93 -10.23 -4.83
CA MET A 87 -0.83 -11.12 -4.47
C MET A 87 0.27 -10.41 -3.65
N ALA A 88 0.41 -10.82 -2.39
CA ALA A 88 1.42 -10.32 -1.46
C ALA A 88 2.55 -11.34 -1.36
N VAL A 89 3.80 -10.89 -1.52
CA VAL A 89 4.96 -11.77 -1.39
C VAL A 89 5.89 -11.23 -0.31
N ALA A 90 6.21 -12.06 0.69
CA ALA A 90 7.04 -11.70 1.85
C ALA A 90 6.65 -10.36 2.54
N PRO A 91 5.36 -10.09 2.83
CA PRO A 91 4.95 -8.85 3.45
C PRO A 91 5.38 -8.77 4.93
N VAL A 92 5.75 -7.59 5.39
CA VAL A 92 5.75 -7.30 6.83
C VAL A 92 4.29 -7.16 7.26
N THR A 93 3.82 -8.01 8.19
CA THR A 93 2.40 -7.99 8.63
C THR A 93 2.19 -7.24 9.95
N ASN A 94 3.24 -7.16 10.77
CA ASN A 94 3.28 -6.40 12.00
C ASN A 94 4.69 -5.85 12.18
N TRP A 95 4.81 -4.52 12.20
CA TRP A 95 6.11 -3.84 12.28
C TRP A 95 6.75 -3.93 13.68
N LEU A 96 6.02 -4.32 14.72
CA LEU A 96 6.61 -4.68 16.02
C LEU A 96 7.51 -5.93 15.93
N LEU A 97 7.36 -6.74 14.89
CA LEU A 97 8.10 -7.99 14.69
C LEU A 97 9.28 -7.81 13.71
N TYR A 98 9.51 -6.61 13.20
CA TYR A 98 10.59 -6.31 12.26
C TYR A 98 11.80 -5.71 12.98
N ASP A 99 12.93 -5.56 12.29
CA ASP A 99 14.15 -5.06 12.93
C ASP A 99 14.00 -3.61 13.43
N SER A 100 14.70 -3.28 14.51
CA SER A 100 14.62 -1.95 15.14
C SER A 100 15.18 -0.85 14.24
N ILE A 101 16.31 -1.08 13.56
CA ILE A 101 17.03 -0.06 12.79
C ILE A 101 16.16 0.54 11.68
N TYR A 102 15.46 -0.32 10.94
CA TYR A 102 14.54 0.13 9.91
C TYR A 102 13.29 0.71 10.55
N THR A 103 12.67 -0.02 11.48
CA THR A 103 11.34 0.34 11.97
C THR A 103 11.37 1.67 12.73
N GLU A 104 12.27 1.85 13.69
CA GLU A 104 12.34 3.06 14.51
C GLU A 104 12.72 4.29 13.70
N ARG A 105 13.48 4.13 12.60
CA ARG A 105 13.80 5.23 11.68
C ARG A 105 12.57 5.84 11.03
N TYR A 106 11.58 5.02 10.70
CA TYR A 106 10.35 5.49 10.07
C TYR A 106 9.23 5.69 11.07
N MET A 107 9.18 4.94 12.16
CA MET A 107 8.03 4.88 13.07
C MET A 107 8.29 5.42 14.47
N ASN A 108 9.51 5.85 14.80
CA ASN A 108 9.94 6.13 16.18
C ASN A 108 9.76 4.92 17.11
N LEU A 109 10.01 5.10 18.41
CA LEU A 109 9.80 4.02 19.37
C LEU A 109 8.29 3.73 19.53
N PRO A 110 7.89 2.48 19.82
CA PRO A 110 6.48 2.14 20.02
C PRO A 110 5.76 3.00 21.07
N LYS A 111 6.48 3.46 22.10
CA LYS A 111 5.94 4.35 23.14
C LYS A 111 5.67 5.78 22.63
N ASP A 112 6.41 6.23 21.62
CA ASP A 112 6.36 7.58 21.08
C ASP A 112 5.40 7.66 19.86
N ASN A 113 5.01 6.51 19.29
CA ASN A 113 4.07 6.40 18.17
C ASN A 113 3.09 5.21 18.30
N ALA A 114 2.43 5.09 19.44
CA ALA A 114 1.57 3.95 19.74
C ALA A 114 0.43 3.76 18.72
N GLU A 115 -0.14 4.85 18.20
CA GLU A 115 -1.18 4.79 17.16
C GLU A 115 -0.63 4.28 15.83
N GLY A 116 0.54 4.77 15.39
CA GLY A 116 1.18 4.31 14.16
C GLY A 116 1.42 2.80 14.17
N TYR A 117 1.91 2.27 15.29
CA TYR A 117 2.12 0.82 15.46
C TYR A 117 0.83 0.01 15.53
N SER A 118 -0.16 0.49 16.27
CA SER A 118 -1.39 -0.26 16.53
C SER A 118 -2.41 -0.16 15.40
N GLU A 119 -2.43 0.90 14.59
CA GLU A 119 -3.44 1.10 13.54
C GLU A 119 -2.88 1.02 12.12
N HIS A 120 -1.67 1.54 11.88
CA HIS A 120 -1.18 1.77 10.52
C HIS A 120 -0.17 0.72 10.08
N SER A 121 0.85 0.47 10.90
CA SER A 121 1.93 -0.48 10.63
C SER A 121 1.61 -1.90 11.16
N VAL A 122 0.35 -2.29 11.03
CA VAL A 122 -0.13 -3.65 11.27
C VAL A 122 -1.27 -3.95 10.29
N ILE A 123 -1.35 -5.21 9.85
CA ILE A 123 -2.47 -5.68 9.04
C ILE A 123 -3.65 -5.98 9.96
N LYS A 124 -4.73 -5.21 9.78
CA LYS A 124 -6.03 -5.36 10.44
C LYS A 124 -7.11 -5.53 9.36
N LYS A 125 -8.34 -5.83 9.79
CA LYS A 125 -9.52 -5.97 8.93
C LYS A 125 -9.34 -7.04 7.84
N VAL A 126 -8.79 -8.19 8.21
CA VAL A 126 -8.60 -9.35 7.32
C VAL A 126 -9.94 -9.84 6.75
N SER A 127 -11.06 -9.59 7.44
CA SER A 127 -12.42 -9.82 6.94
C SER A 127 -12.75 -9.07 5.64
N ASN A 128 -11.98 -8.02 5.30
CA ASN A 128 -12.14 -7.26 4.06
C ASN A 128 -11.43 -7.94 2.88
N PHE A 129 -10.63 -8.97 3.12
CA PHE A 129 -10.04 -9.78 2.05
C PHE A 129 -11.13 -10.75 1.57
N LYS A 130 -11.54 -10.58 0.32
CA LYS A 130 -12.59 -11.37 -0.33
C LYS A 130 -11.98 -12.33 -1.35
#